data_AF-A0A9E2MHJ9-F1
#
_entry.id   AF-A0A9E2MHJ9-F1
#
_cell.length_a   1.000
_cell.length_b   1.000
_cell.length_c   1.000
_cell.angle_alpha   90.00
_cell.angle_beta   90.00
_cell.angle_gamma   90.00
#
_symmetry.space_group_name_H-M   'P 1'
#
loop_
_entity.id
_entity.type
_entity.pdbx_description
1 polymer ?
#
loop_
_entity_poly.entity_id
_entity_poly.type
_entity_poly.pdbx_seq_one_letter_code
_entity_poly.pdbx_strand_id
1 'polypeptide(L)'
;MQSSLSSSIYKALTETAMLVLGDGFSFEVEQPENGRGNDFGGNLYQVRCYLDGRLFENFHVNVGVGDLVAGEFDWLSFESILAFAGIEPATVPCYPITHQIAEKFHALTRQYASGESTRVKDFVDILLLAKFGNIDGMLLQDAIRSTFETRDTHPMPSEVPALPGTLSRGYKHLAKSLKLGYGTYKDAEEALGKFLNPVLREDEPGVWVTESWSWS
;
A
#
# COMPACT_ATOMS: atom_id res chain seq x y z
N MET A 1 24.35 0.80 11.58
CA MET A 1 23.42 1.83 11.08
C MET A 1 21.97 1.34 11.08
N GLN A 2 21.68 0.13 10.57
CA GLN A 2 20.32 -0.44 10.60
C GLN A 2 19.81 -0.76 12.03
N SER A 3 20.69 -1.26 12.91
CA SER A 3 20.36 -1.53 14.32
C SER A 3 20.04 -0.27 15.14
N SER A 4 20.75 0.84 14.89
CA SER A 4 20.51 2.12 15.58
C SER A 4 19.19 2.76 15.15
N LEU A 5 18.82 2.63 13.87
CA LEU A 5 17.55 3.11 13.34
C LEU A 5 16.36 2.28 13.85
N SER A 6 16.48 0.94 13.83
CA SER A 6 15.47 0.04 14.41
C SER A 6 15.25 0.33 15.91
N SER A 7 16.33 0.54 16.66
CA SER A 7 16.24 0.96 18.06
C SER A 7 15.54 2.32 18.24
N SER A 8 15.77 3.28 17.33
CA SER A 8 15.09 4.59 17.36
C SER A 8 13.59 4.47 17.07
N ILE A 9 13.20 3.61 16.13
CA ILE A 9 11.79 3.38 15.78
C ILE A 9 11.07 2.65 16.92
N TYR A 10 11.70 1.61 17.49
CA TYR A 10 11.15 0.93 18.67
C TYR A 10 10.90 1.92 19.82
N LYS A 11 11.87 2.81 20.08
CA LYS A 11 11.74 3.86 21.09
C LYS A 11 10.57 4.80 20.77
N ALA A 12 10.44 5.28 19.54
CA ALA A 12 9.33 6.16 19.16
C ALA A 12 7.96 5.46 19.30
N LEU A 13 7.86 4.19 18.90
CA LEU A 13 6.62 3.41 19.03
C LEU A 13 6.26 3.15 20.49
N THR A 14 7.24 2.83 21.34
CA THR A 14 7.00 2.62 22.78
C THR A 14 6.63 3.92 23.49
N GLU A 15 7.28 5.04 23.18
CA GLU A 15 6.90 6.36 23.72
C GLU A 15 5.47 6.75 23.31
N THR A 16 5.09 6.47 22.06
CA THR A 16 3.72 6.70 21.57
C THR A 16 2.71 5.79 22.29
N ALA A 17 3.05 4.52 22.50
CA ALA A 17 2.19 3.56 23.20
C ALA A 17 1.94 3.90 24.69
N MET A 18 2.80 4.74 25.29
CA MET A 18 2.63 5.24 26.65
C MET A 18 1.65 6.43 26.76
N LEU A 19 1.16 6.98 25.65
CA LEU A 19 0.18 8.06 25.68
C LEU A 19 -1.15 7.56 26.25
N VAL A 20 -1.66 8.28 27.24
CA VAL A 20 -2.97 8.00 27.86
C VAL A 20 -3.99 8.97 27.27
N LEU A 21 -4.86 8.46 26.39
CA LEU A 21 -5.84 9.26 25.67
C LEU A 21 -7.20 9.34 26.37
N GLY A 22 -7.41 8.55 27.43
CA GLY A 22 -8.66 8.55 28.18
C GLY A 22 -9.83 7.82 27.49
N ASP A 23 -9.53 7.03 26.46
CA ASP A 23 -10.46 6.24 25.65
C ASP A 23 -10.55 4.76 26.10
N GLY A 24 -9.90 4.43 27.21
CA GLY A 24 -9.84 3.06 27.76
C GLY A 24 -8.81 2.15 27.08
N PHE A 25 -8.18 2.59 25.99
CA PHE A 25 -7.17 1.82 25.28
C PHE A 25 -5.77 2.02 25.89
N SER A 26 -4.99 0.94 25.92
CA SER A 26 -3.54 1.00 26.15
C SER A 26 -2.80 0.03 25.25
N PHE A 27 -1.53 0.34 24.98
CA PHE A 27 -0.74 -0.39 24.00
C PHE A 27 0.60 -0.82 24.60
N GLU A 28 1.05 -2.01 24.22
CA GLU A 28 2.39 -2.51 24.52
C GLU A 28 3.08 -2.92 23.22
N VAL A 29 4.26 -2.36 22.94
CA VAL A 29 5.07 -2.72 21.77
C VAL A 29 6.13 -3.71 22.21
N GLU A 30 6.06 -4.93 21.68
CA GLU A 30 7.06 -5.95 21.96
C GLU A 30 8.41 -5.54 21.38
N GLN A 31 9.48 -5.80 22.13
CA GLN A 31 10.82 -5.61 21.65
C GLN A 31 11.06 -6.55 20.47
N PRO A 32 11.50 -6.05 19.30
CA PRO A 32 11.77 -6.94 18.17
C PRO A 32 12.90 -7.89 18.54
N GLU A 33 12.68 -9.20 18.39
CA GLU A 33 13.78 -10.15 18.37
C GLU A 33 14.71 -9.78 17.21
N ASN A 34 16.02 -9.69 17.47
CA ASN A 34 17.01 -9.32 16.45
C ASN A 34 16.81 -10.16 15.17
N GLY A 35 16.40 -9.52 14.07
CA GLY A 35 16.55 -10.09 12.72
C GLY A 35 15.30 -10.41 11.89
N ARG A 36 14.08 -9.96 12.24
CA ARG A 36 12.93 -10.06 11.31
C ARG A 36 12.62 -8.74 10.61
N GLY A 37 13.51 -8.35 9.71
CA GLY A 37 13.13 -7.47 8.60
C GLY A 37 12.31 -8.27 7.58
N ASN A 38 11.31 -7.66 6.94
CA ASN A 38 10.75 -8.27 5.73
C ASN A 38 11.77 -8.18 4.56
N ASP A 39 11.50 -8.88 3.45
CA ASP A 39 12.35 -8.88 2.24
C ASP A 39 12.62 -7.49 1.63
N PHE A 40 11.99 -6.44 2.17
CA PHE A 40 12.07 -5.04 1.74
C PHE A 40 12.70 -4.12 2.81
N GLY A 41 13.27 -4.67 3.89
CA GLY A 41 13.98 -3.88 4.91
C GLY A 41 13.11 -3.19 5.95
N GLY A 42 11.80 -3.46 5.95
CA GLY A 42 10.86 -2.95 6.96
C GLY A 42 10.96 -3.70 8.28
N ASN A 43 10.88 -2.97 9.40
CA ASN A 43 10.88 -3.54 10.74
C ASN A 43 9.45 -3.90 11.16
N LEU A 44 9.23 -5.16 11.57
CA LEU A 44 7.93 -5.62 12.06
C LEU A 44 7.89 -5.60 13.59
N TYR A 45 6.93 -4.89 14.16
CA TYR A 45 6.73 -4.79 15.61
C TYR A 45 5.39 -5.40 15.99
N GLN A 46 5.39 -6.31 16.95
CA GLN A 46 4.16 -6.84 17.54
C GLN A 46 3.63 -5.83 18.55
N VAL A 47 2.34 -5.50 18.45
CA VAL A 47 1.63 -4.58 19.35
C VAL A 47 0.48 -5.32 20.00
N ARG A 48 0.41 -5.23 21.33
CA ARG A 48 -0.73 -5.70 22.13
C ARG A 48 -1.59 -4.50 22.48
N CYS A 49 -2.87 -4.59 22.17
CA CYS A 49 -3.87 -3.59 22.49
C CYS A 49 -4.74 -4.11 23.63
N TYR A 50 -4.90 -3.30 24.67
CA TYR A 50 -5.75 -3.58 25.81
C TYR A 50 -6.89 -2.57 25.86
N LEU A 51 -8.05 -3.01 26.33
CA LEU A 51 -9.21 -2.17 26.63
C LEU A 51 -9.62 -2.41 28.07
N ASP A 52 -9.62 -1.36 28.89
CA ASP A 52 -9.85 -1.44 30.35
C ASP A 52 -8.98 -2.52 31.04
N GLY A 53 -7.72 -2.60 30.63
CA GLY A 53 -6.73 -3.54 31.18
C GLY A 53 -6.91 -5.00 30.74
N ARG A 54 -7.85 -5.30 29.85
CA ARG A 54 -8.02 -6.64 29.25
C ARG A 54 -7.47 -6.65 27.85
N LEU A 55 -6.78 -7.72 27.48
CA LEU A 55 -6.28 -7.90 26.11
C LEU A 55 -7.48 -7.84 25.14
N PHE A 56 -7.43 -6.89 24.22
CA PHE A 56 -8.46 -6.66 23.22
C PHE A 56 -8.03 -7.27 21.87
N GLU A 57 -6.85 -6.92 21.38
CA GLU A 57 -6.35 -7.39 20.08
C GLU A 57 -4.82 -7.44 20.05
N ASN A 58 -4.27 -8.28 19.18
CA ASN A 58 -2.85 -8.38 18.90
C ASN A 58 -2.61 -8.15 17.41
N PHE A 59 -1.85 -7.12 17.06
CA PHE A 59 -1.57 -6.79 15.66
C PHE A 59 -0.10 -6.46 15.43
N HIS A 60 0.28 -6.36 14.16
CA HIS A 60 1.65 -6.00 13.79
C HIS A 60 1.67 -4.60 13.16
N VAL A 61 2.69 -3.82 13.52
CA VAL A 61 3.04 -2.56 12.84
C VAL A 61 4.29 -2.81 12.02
N ASN A 62 4.18 -2.65 10.70
CA ASN A 62 5.32 -2.73 9.79
C ASN A 62 5.80 -1.32 9.47
N VAL A 63 7.09 -1.06 9.70
CA VAL A 63 7.72 0.23 9.44
C VAL A 63 8.78 0.08 8.36
N GLY A 64 8.44 0.54 7.15
CA GLY A 64 9.42 0.75 6.07
C GLY A 64 10.24 2.00 6.33
N VAL A 65 11.52 1.99 5.93
CA VAL A 65 12.40 3.17 6.00
C VAL A 65 13.20 3.27 4.71
N GLY A 66 13.41 4.51 4.25
CA GLY A 66 14.21 4.80 3.07
C GLY A 66 13.39 5.06 1.82
N ASP A 67 12.06 5.03 1.90
CA ASP A 67 11.20 5.46 0.81
C ASP A 67 11.22 6.99 0.69
N LEU A 68 11.50 7.48 -0.51
CA LEU A 68 11.38 8.88 -0.86
C LEU A 68 9.91 9.16 -1.18
N VAL A 69 9.19 9.75 -0.24
CA VAL A 69 7.83 10.23 -0.49
C VAL A 69 7.91 11.62 -1.09
N ALA A 70 7.58 11.74 -2.37
CA ALA A 70 7.43 13.03 -3.03
C ALA A 70 5.97 13.49 -2.98
N GLY A 71 5.75 14.78 -2.73
CA GLY A 71 4.41 15.39 -2.67
C GLY A 71 3.82 15.49 -1.26
N GLU A 72 2.58 16.00 -1.17
CA GLU A 72 1.84 16.12 0.08
C GLU A 72 1.17 14.80 0.45
N PHE A 73 1.09 14.48 1.74
CA PHE A 73 0.34 13.33 2.20
C PHE A 73 -1.16 13.47 1.90
N ASP A 74 -1.79 12.37 1.49
CA ASP A 74 -3.24 12.26 1.50
C ASP A 74 -3.71 12.12 2.94
N TRP A 75 -4.84 12.73 3.31
CA TRP A 75 -5.40 12.58 4.67
C TRP A 75 -6.66 11.74 4.65
N LEU A 76 -6.65 10.63 5.37
CA LEU A 76 -7.78 9.72 5.47
C LEU A 76 -8.45 9.86 6.84
N SER A 77 -9.72 10.26 6.84
CA SER A 77 -10.57 10.25 8.03
C SER A 77 -11.34 8.93 8.10
N PHE A 78 -11.27 8.26 9.24
CA PHE A 78 -12.03 7.04 9.48
C PHE A 78 -13.50 7.34 9.80
N GLU A 79 -14.37 6.35 9.59
CA GLU A 79 -15.75 6.41 10.07
C GLU A 79 -15.79 6.45 11.60
N SER A 80 -16.79 7.15 12.17
CA SER A 80 -16.96 7.26 13.61
C SER A 80 -17.62 6.00 14.22
N ILE A 81 -16.96 4.86 14.04
CA ILE A 81 -17.47 3.55 14.49
C ILE A 81 -17.53 3.46 16.03
N LEU A 82 -16.73 4.26 16.74
CA LEU A 82 -16.65 4.32 18.20
C LEU A 82 -17.35 5.56 18.78
N ALA A 83 -18.16 6.29 18.00
CA ALA A 83 -18.89 7.47 18.49
C ALA A 83 -19.76 7.17 19.72
N PHE A 84 -20.33 5.96 19.76
CA PHE A 84 -21.17 5.50 20.88
C PHE A 84 -20.39 5.44 22.22
N ALA A 85 -19.07 5.34 22.15
CA ALA A 85 -18.16 5.33 23.30
C ALA A 85 -17.51 6.70 23.54
N GLY A 86 -17.90 7.75 22.80
CA GLY A 86 -17.30 9.08 22.91
C GLY A 86 -15.88 9.18 22.34
N ILE A 87 -15.48 8.25 21.48
CA ILE A 87 -14.16 8.25 20.83
C ILE A 87 -14.32 8.87 19.44
N GLU A 88 -13.60 9.96 19.22
CA GLU A 88 -13.60 10.69 17.94
C GLU A 88 -12.90 9.87 16.84
N PRO A 89 -13.35 9.98 15.58
CA PRO A 89 -12.70 9.32 14.46
C PRO A 89 -11.27 9.85 14.26
N ALA A 90 -10.35 8.95 13.93
CA ALA A 90 -8.98 9.33 13.63
C ALA A 90 -8.87 9.91 12.20
N THR A 91 -8.00 10.90 12.02
CA THR A 91 -7.49 11.32 10.71
C THR A 91 -6.01 10.99 10.66
N VAL A 92 -5.58 10.22 9.65
CA VAL A 92 -4.19 9.78 9.50
C VAL A 92 -3.61 10.25 8.17
N PRO A 93 -2.33 10.64 8.13
CA PRO A 93 -1.64 10.87 6.87
C PRO A 93 -1.38 9.52 6.18
N CYS A 94 -1.59 9.49 4.88
CA CYS A 94 -1.40 8.38 3.98
C CYS A 94 -0.45 8.79 2.87
N TYR A 95 0.29 7.81 2.34
CA TYR A 95 1.10 8.03 1.15
C TYR A 95 0.19 8.47 0.00
N PRO A 96 0.65 9.40 -0.86
CA PRO A 96 -0.07 9.78 -2.06
C PRO A 96 -0.51 8.55 -2.84
N ILE A 97 -1.74 8.55 -3.35
CA ILE A 97 -2.26 7.42 -4.13
C ILE A 97 -1.33 7.04 -5.30
N THR A 98 -0.67 8.03 -5.90
CA THR A 98 0.31 7.83 -6.98
C THR A 98 1.50 6.98 -6.54
N HIS A 99 2.02 7.21 -5.34
CA HIS A 99 3.13 6.41 -4.77
C HIS A 99 2.66 5.00 -4.41
N GLN A 100 1.45 4.86 -3.85
CA GLN A 100 0.90 3.54 -3.57
C GLN A 100 0.75 2.70 -4.86
N ILE A 101 0.28 3.31 -5.95
CA ILE A 101 0.17 2.65 -7.26
C ILE A 101 1.56 2.31 -7.80
N ALA A 102 2.52 3.24 -7.72
CA ALA A 102 3.88 3.04 -8.20
C ALA A 102 4.58 1.86 -7.51
N GLU A 103 4.51 1.79 -6.18
CA GLU A 103 5.08 0.68 -5.40
C GLU A 103 4.45 -0.66 -5.76
N LYS A 104 3.11 -0.70 -5.88
CA LYS A 104 2.38 -1.90 -6.28
C LYS A 104 2.75 -2.32 -7.70
N PHE A 105 2.90 -1.37 -8.62
CA PHE A 105 3.28 -1.65 -10.00
C PHE A 105 4.71 -2.19 -10.09
N HIS A 106 5.67 -1.60 -9.38
CA HIS A 106 7.03 -2.13 -9.27
C HIS A 106 7.02 -3.55 -8.66
N ALA A 107 6.25 -3.77 -7.59
CA ALA A 107 6.15 -5.10 -6.97
C ALA A 107 5.51 -6.16 -7.89
N LEU A 108 4.51 -5.75 -8.70
CA LEU A 108 3.79 -6.59 -9.65
C LEU A 108 4.66 -7.02 -10.84
N THR A 109 5.54 -6.14 -11.31
CA THR A 109 6.39 -6.34 -12.50
C THR A 109 7.73 -7.02 -12.19
N ARG A 110 8.13 -7.05 -10.91
CA ARG A 110 9.36 -7.73 -10.47
C ARG A 110 9.31 -9.24 -10.73
N GLN A 111 10.36 -9.76 -11.35
CA GLN A 111 10.57 -11.21 -11.49
C GLN A 111 11.17 -11.78 -10.21
N TYR A 112 10.52 -12.80 -9.64
CA TYR A 112 11.01 -13.51 -8.45
C TYR A 112 11.61 -14.86 -8.86
N ALA A 113 12.72 -15.25 -8.22
CA ALA A 113 13.46 -16.47 -8.54
C ALA A 113 12.63 -17.77 -8.39
N SER A 114 11.55 -17.73 -7.60
CA SER A 114 10.59 -18.84 -7.45
C SER A 114 9.68 -19.04 -8.67
N GLY A 115 9.60 -18.07 -9.60
CA GLY A 115 8.73 -18.12 -10.79
C GLY A 115 7.22 -17.95 -10.50
N GLU A 116 6.78 -18.18 -9.26
CA GLU A 116 5.40 -17.94 -8.82
C GLU A 116 5.26 -16.55 -8.22
N SER A 117 4.57 -15.65 -8.92
CA SER A 117 4.17 -14.36 -8.36
C SER A 117 2.99 -14.57 -7.40
N THR A 118 3.16 -14.18 -6.14
CA THR A 118 2.08 -14.10 -5.13
C THR A 118 1.38 -12.74 -5.14
N ARG A 119 1.73 -11.88 -6.10
CA ARG A 119 1.39 -10.45 -6.17
C ARG A 119 0.01 -10.17 -6.77
N VAL A 120 -0.89 -11.15 -6.67
CA VAL A 120 -2.29 -10.98 -7.10
C VAL A 120 -3.00 -9.85 -6.33
N LYS A 121 -2.57 -9.59 -5.09
CA LYS A 121 -3.05 -8.48 -4.29
C LYS A 121 -2.62 -7.14 -4.87
N ASP A 122 -1.35 -6.98 -5.26
CA ASP A 122 -0.87 -5.74 -5.87
C ASP A 122 -1.61 -5.42 -7.18
N PHE A 123 -1.88 -6.44 -8.01
CA PHE A 123 -2.75 -6.29 -9.19
C PHE A 123 -4.15 -5.78 -8.84
N VAL A 124 -4.82 -6.42 -7.89
CA VAL A 124 -6.18 -6.02 -7.47
C VAL A 124 -6.19 -4.64 -6.83
N ASP A 125 -5.19 -4.33 -6.02
CA ASP A 125 -5.08 -3.07 -5.31
C ASP A 125 -4.89 -1.90 -6.31
N ILE A 126 -4.11 -2.05 -7.38
CA ILE A 126 -4.00 -1.00 -8.41
C ILE A 126 -5.38 -0.72 -9.03
N LEU A 127 -6.15 -1.76 -9.36
CA LEU A 127 -7.51 -1.60 -9.90
C LEU A 127 -8.47 -0.95 -8.90
N LEU A 128 -8.28 -1.16 -7.60
CA LEU A 128 -9.05 -0.48 -6.56
C LEU A 128 -8.63 0.98 -6.41
N LEU A 129 -7.33 1.27 -6.38
CA LEU A 129 -6.81 2.63 -6.26
C LEU A 129 -7.19 3.49 -7.47
N ALA A 130 -7.21 2.92 -8.67
CA ALA A 130 -7.72 3.58 -9.86
C ALA A 130 -9.23 3.95 -9.78
N LYS A 131 -9.96 3.52 -8.73
CA LYS A 131 -11.36 3.90 -8.47
C LYS A 131 -11.53 4.98 -7.41
N PHE A 132 -10.46 5.40 -6.73
CA PHE A 132 -10.58 6.31 -5.58
C PHE A 132 -10.76 7.78 -5.98
N GLY A 133 -10.58 8.14 -7.26
CA GLY A 133 -10.83 9.49 -7.75
C GLY A 133 -9.97 9.86 -8.95
N ASN A 134 -9.87 11.17 -9.19
CA ASN A 134 -9.05 11.70 -10.26
C ASN A 134 -7.57 11.59 -9.89
N ILE A 135 -6.76 11.05 -10.80
CA ILE A 135 -5.32 10.89 -10.62
C ILE A 135 -4.62 11.73 -11.68
N ASP A 136 -3.77 12.64 -11.24
CA ASP A 136 -2.90 13.39 -12.15
C ASP A 136 -1.85 12.44 -12.74
N GLY A 137 -1.82 12.36 -14.07
CA GLY A 137 -0.98 11.40 -14.77
C GLY A 137 0.51 11.75 -14.71
N MET A 138 0.86 13.04 -14.65
CA MET A 138 2.26 13.45 -14.46
C MET A 138 2.75 13.08 -13.07
N LEU A 139 1.95 13.32 -12.03
CA LEU A 139 2.31 12.90 -10.67
C LEU A 139 2.46 11.38 -10.55
N LEU A 140 1.63 10.61 -11.26
CA LEU A 140 1.76 9.15 -11.30
C LEU A 140 3.00 8.70 -12.07
N GLN A 141 3.35 9.35 -13.18
CA GLN A 141 4.59 9.09 -13.93
C GLN A 141 5.82 9.30 -13.06
N ASP A 142 5.90 10.45 -12.39
CA ASP A 142 7.02 10.80 -11.52
C ASP A 142 7.15 9.81 -10.36
N ALA A 143 6.02 9.43 -9.74
CA ALA A 143 6.00 8.43 -8.68
C ALA A 143 6.51 7.05 -9.16
N ILE A 144 6.07 6.60 -10.34
CA ILE A 144 6.54 5.34 -10.94
C ILE A 144 8.03 5.42 -11.21
N ARG A 145 8.50 6.46 -11.91
CA ARG A 145 9.93 6.64 -12.24
C ARG A 145 10.79 6.64 -10.98
N SER A 146 10.44 7.48 -10.00
CA SER A 146 11.15 7.59 -8.72
C SER A 146 11.21 6.25 -7.98
N THR A 147 10.10 5.50 -7.97
CA THR A 147 10.06 4.18 -7.33
C THR A 147 11.01 3.19 -7.98
N PHE A 148 11.01 3.11 -9.32
CA PHE A 148 11.91 2.20 -10.04
C PHE A 148 13.39 2.60 -9.88
N GLU A 149 13.70 3.90 -9.95
CA GLU A 149 15.05 4.42 -9.76
C GLU A 149 15.57 4.19 -8.33
N THR A 150 14.71 4.39 -7.32
CA THR A 150 15.09 4.22 -5.92
C THR A 150 15.28 2.75 -5.55
N ARG A 151 14.40 1.87 -6.05
CA ARG A 151 14.45 0.43 -5.72
C ARG A 151 15.51 -0.31 -6.53
N ASP A 152 15.80 0.12 -7.76
CA ASP A 152 16.87 -0.38 -8.65
C ASP A 152 16.99 -1.92 -8.69
N THR A 153 15.85 -2.61 -8.71
CA THR A 153 15.83 -4.09 -8.72
C THR A 153 15.67 -4.68 -10.11
N HIS A 154 15.02 -3.95 -11.01
CA HIS A 154 14.76 -4.32 -12.40
C HIS A 154 14.34 -3.06 -13.20
N PRO A 155 14.51 -3.04 -14.53
CA PRO A 155 14.15 -1.87 -15.32
C PRO A 155 12.64 -1.64 -15.35
N MET A 156 12.25 -0.36 -15.42
CA MET A 156 10.88 0.04 -15.68
C MET A 156 10.42 -0.44 -17.06
N PRO A 157 9.28 -1.15 -17.16
CA PRO A 157 8.80 -1.63 -18.44
C PRO A 157 8.13 -0.49 -19.23
N SER A 158 8.21 -0.56 -20.57
CA SER A 158 7.56 0.42 -21.48
C SER A 158 6.05 0.21 -21.62
N GLU A 159 5.53 -0.90 -21.11
CA GLU A 159 4.12 -1.24 -21.06
C GLU A 159 3.87 -2.25 -19.92
N VAL A 160 2.62 -2.39 -19.49
CA VAL A 160 2.24 -3.42 -18.52
C VAL A 160 2.55 -4.81 -19.12
N PRO A 161 3.44 -5.62 -18.51
CA PRO A 161 3.76 -6.94 -19.02
C PRO A 161 2.54 -7.88 -18.87
N ALA A 162 2.49 -8.91 -19.72
CA ALA A 162 1.49 -9.98 -19.56
C ALA A 162 1.62 -10.61 -18.16
N LEU A 163 0.52 -10.61 -17.40
CA LEU A 163 0.56 -11.14 -16.04
C LEU A 163 0.50 -12.67 -16.08
N PRO A 164 1.17 -13.38 -15.15
CA PRO A 164 1.15 -14.83 -15.12
C PRO A 164 -0.28 -15.38 -14.92
N GLY A 165 -0.67 -16.35 -15.74
CA GLY A 165 -1.98 -17.01 -15.59
C GLY A 165 -2.21 -17.69 -14.23
N THR A 166 -1.14 -17.95 -13.48
CA THR A 166 -1.19 -18.46 -12.10
C THR A 166 -1.94 -17.50 -11.15
N LEU A 167 -1.95 -16.20 -11.42
CA LEU A 167 -2.68 -15.21 -10.62
C LEU A 167 -4.21 -15.33 -10.77
N SER A 168 -4.70 -15.91 -11.88
CA SER A 168 -6.13 -15.96 -12.21
C SER A 168 -6.99 -16.58 -11.09
N ARG A 169 -6.49 -17.62 -10.41
CA ARG A 169 -7.22 -18.26 -9.30
C ARG A 169 -7.34 -17.32 -8.10
N GLY A 170 -6.24 -16.70 -7.68
CA GLY A 170 -6.24 -15.73 -6.58
C GLY A 170 -7.11 -14.51 -6.89
N TYR A 171 -7.06 -14.06 -8.14
CA TYR A 171 -7.85 -12.94 -8.63
C TYR A 171 -9.34 -13.24 -8.52
N LYS A 172 -9.81 -14.40 -8.99
CA LYS A 172 -11.23 -14.78 -8.90
C LYS A 172 -11.76 -14.75 -7.47
N HIS A 173 -10.93 -15.14 -6.50
CA HIS A 173 -11.31 -15.09 -5.09
C HIS A 173 -11.47 -13.65 -4.61
N LEU A 174 -10.45 -12.81 -4.84
CA LEU A 174 -10.44 -11.40 -4.41
C LEU A 174 -11.50 -10.55 -5.14
N ALA A 175 -11.65 -10.75 -6.45
CA ALA A 175 -12.64 -10.02 -7.26
C ALA A 175 -14.07 -10.24 -6.77
N LYS A 176 -14.38 -11.45 -6.28
CA LYS A 176 -15.68 -11.77 -5.71
C LYS A 176 -15.88 -11.10 -4.34
N SER A 177 -14.88 -11.17 -3.45
CA SER A 177 -15.00 -10.57 -2.11
C SER A 177 -15.07 -9.04 -2.16
N LEU A 178 -14.31 -8.43 -3.07
CA LEU A 178 -14.19 -6.98 -3.22
C LEU A 178 -15.16 -6.39 -4.25
N LYS A 179 -15.98 -7.24 -4.90
CA LYS A 179 -16.97 -6.85 -5.92
C LYS A 179 -16.37 -5.96 -7.02
N LEU A 180 -15.20 -6.33 -7.55
CA LEU A 180 -14.44 -5.51 -8.51
C LEU A 180 -15.20 -5.19 -9.81
N GLY A 181 -16.14 -6.05 -10.21
CA GLY A 181 -17.02 -5.81 -11.35
C GLY A 181 -16.46 -6.20 -12.72
N TYR A 182 -15.23 -6.72 -12.82
CA TYR A 182 -14.70 -7.27 -14.07
C TYR A 182 -15.20 -8.72 -14.28
N GLY A 183 -15.63 -9.04 -15.51
CA GLY A 183 -16.21 -10.35 -15.84
C GLY A 183 -15.19 -11.49 -15.81
N THR A 184 -13.98 -11.24 -16.32
CA THR A 184 -12.90 -12.21 -16.37
C THR A 184 -11.57 -11.66 -15.84
N TYR A 185 -10.59 -12.54 -15.63
CA TYR A 185 -9.21 -12.14 -15.33
C TYR A 185 -8.62 -11.31 -16.48
N LYS A 186 -8.91 -11.68 -17.72
CA LYS A 186 -8.45 -10.97 -18.92
C LYS A 186 -9.04 -9.56 -18.99
N ASP A 187 -10.32 -9.40 -18.66
CA ASP A 187 -10.97 -8.08 -18.64
C ASP A 187 -10.29 -7.14 -17.63
N ALA A 188 -9.82 -7.69 -16.50
CA ALA A 188 -9.09 -6.94 -15.49
C ALA A 188 -7.65 -6.61 -15.91
N GLU A 189 -6.98 -7.52 -16.63
CA GLU A 189 -5.67 -7.23 -17.25
C GLU A 189 -5.78 -6.12 -18.30
N GLU A 190 -6.83 -6.17 -19.14
CA GLU A 190 -7.11 -5.11 -20.12
C GLU A 190 -7.42 -3.78 -19.42
N ALA A 191 -8.16 -3.79 -18.31
CA ALA A 191 -8.43 -2.60 -17.51
C ALA A 191 -7.15 -2.01 -16.89
N LEU A 192 -6.25 -2.84 -16.39
CA LEU A 192 -4.94 -2.42 -15.88
C LEU A 192 -4.09 -1.80 -16.99
N GLY A 193 -4.07 -2.42 -18.17
CA GLY A 193 -3.36 -1.89 -19.33
C GLY A 193 -3.90 -0.53 -19.78
N LYS A 194 -5.22 -0.35 -19.83
CA LYS A 194 -5.84 0.96 -20.14
C LYS A 194 -5.47 2.05 -19.13
N PHE A 195 -5.32 1.66 -17.87
CA PHE A 195 -4.95 2.60 -16.81
C PHE A 195 -3.47 2.98 -16.87
N LEU A 196 -2.56 2.00 -16.91
CA LEU A 196 -1.13 2.29 -16.77
C LEU A 196 -0.40 2.54 -18.10
N ASN A 197 -0.80 1.96 -19.23
CA ASN A 197 -0.02 2.13 -20.47
C ASN A 197 0.08 3.58 -20.97
N PRO A 198 -0.95 4.43 -20.89
CA PRO A 198 -0.81 5.85 -21.25
C PRO A 198 0.25 6.55 -20.39
N VAL A 199 0.22 6.32 -19.08
CA VAL A 199 1.23 6.80 -18.12
C VAL A 199 2.63 6.31 -18.46
N LEU A 200 2.77 5.09 -18.98
CA LEU A 200 4.10 4.54 -19.33
C LEU A 200 4.65 5.05 -20.67
N ARG A 201 3.81 5.59 -21.56
CA ARG A 201 4.16 5.82 -22.97
C ARG A 201 4.04 7.26 -23.44
N GLU A 202 3.10 8.01 -22.87
CA GLU A 202 2.76 9.36 -23.31
C GLU A 202 3.53 10.38 -22.50
N ASP A 203 3.94 11.51 -23.10
CA ASP A 203 4.62 12.56 -22.35
C ASP A 203 3.66 13.33 -21.43
N GLU A 204 2.39 13.42 -21.80
CA GLU A 204 1.33 14.14 -21.08
C GLU A 204 0.04 13.28 -21.01
N PRO A 205 -0.02 12.30 -20.09
CA PRO A 205 -1.17 11.38 -19.99
C PRO A 205 -2.48 12.04 -19.50
N GLY A 206 -2.48 13.32 -19.12
CA GLY A 206 -3.68 14.02 -18.64
C GLY A 206 -4.12 13.59 -17.24
N VAL A 207 -5.43 13.62 -16.99
CA VAL A 207 -6.03 13.25 -15.70
C VAL A 207 -6.89 12.00 -15.86
N TRP A 208 -6.71 11.05 -14.95
CA TRP A 208 -7.51 9.84 -14.91
C TRP A 208 -8.95 10.15 -14.48
N VAL A 209 -9.92 9.69 -15.26
CA VAL A 209 -11.35 9.82 -14.98
C VAL A 209 -11.91 8.44 -14.64
N THR A 210 -12.28 8.26 -13.37
CA THR A 210 -12.71 6.96 -12.82
C THR A 210 -13.99 6.44 -13.49
N GLU A 211 -14.96 7.32 -13.76
CA GLU A 211 -16.27 6.96 -14.28
C GLU A 211 -16.21 6.37 -15.70
N SER A 212 -15.33 6.92 -16.54
CA SER A 212 -15.13 6.47 -17.92
C SER A 212 -14.00 5.45 -18.07
N TRP A 213 -13.22 5.21 -17.02
CA TRP A 213 -12.03 4.37 -17.04
C TRP A 213 -11.06 4.77 -18.16
N SER A 214 -10.79 6.08 -18.26
CA SER A 214 -9.97 6.66 -19.32
C SER A 214 -9.19 7.88 -18.82
N TRP A 215 -8.11 8.20 -19.53
CA TRP A 215 -7.41 9.48 -19.42
C TRP A 215 -8.10 10.55 -20.27
N SER A 216 -8.07 11.81 -19.80
CA SER A 216 -8.69 12.98 -20.45
C SER A 216 -7.77 13.66 -21.46
#